data_AF-A0A379WJ10-F1
#
_entry.id   AF-A0A379WJ10-F1
#
_cell.length_a   1.000
_cell.length_b   1.000
_cell.length_c   1.000
_cell.angle_alpha   90.00
_cell.angle_beta   90.00
_cell.angle_gamma   90.00
#
_symmetry.space_group_name_H-M   'P 1'
#
loop_
_entity.id
_entity.type
_entity.pdbx_description
1 polymer ?
#
loop_
_entity_poly.entity_id
_entity_poly.type
_entity_poly.pdbx_seq_one_letter_code
_entity_poly.pdbx_strand_id
1 'polypeptide(L)'
;MSTPSLTRRLWLAFALMAALTLLSTVIGWISLRVISQVEQTNTQALLPTMNMARQLSEASAYELFSAQNLTNADSEGVWLAQGKMLKAQSLKINHLLQALSEQGFNTSAIARQEKEIAQTLGQQGTLVGEILTLRAQQQQLSRQIAEAAESIAAQAHGQANNAATSAGATQAGIYDLIESGKGDQAERALDRLIDIDLEYVNQMNELRVNALRFKQLIVTLKDAQGLSDAEDTDEKLNQLVKILSRRQQRIEDPTVRAQIADALEKINQYTTLVTLFRKENAIRDQLQTLMANNLFQFTASVRKCHSW
;
A
#
# COMPACT_ATOMS: atom_id res chain seq x y z
N MET A 1 53.06 82.71 51.94
CA MET A 1 52.19 82.63 50.74
C MET A 1 53.08 82.81 49.51
N SER A 2 53.51 81.70 48.93
CA SER A 2 54.47 81.67 47.83
C SER A 2 53.70 81.38 46.55
N THR A 3 53.52 82.39 45.71
CA THR A 3 52.85 82.24 44.41
C THR A 3 53.67 81.31 43.52
N PRO A 4 53.13 80.17 43.03
CA PRO A 4 53.88 79.28 42.16
C PRO A 4 54.25 79.98 40.85
N SER A 5 55.50 79.78 40.40
CA SER A 5 56.08 80.40 39.21
C SER A 5 55.27 80.11 37.94
N LEU A 6 55.23 81.09 37.02
CA LEU A 6 54.47 81.06 35.76
C LEU A 6 54.74 79.78 34.94
N THR A 7 55.98 79.31 34.94
CA THR A 7 56.43 78.09 34.27
C THR A 7 55.77 76.81 34.83
N ARG A 8 55.55 76.74 36.15
CA ARG A 8 54.91 75.59 36.79
C ARG A 8 53.41 75.51 36.49
N ARG A 9 52.75 76.67 36.38
CA ARG A 9 51.34 76.76 35.95
C ARG A 9 51.16 76.35 34.48
N LEU A 10 52.07 76.79 33.60
CA LEU A 10 52.08 76.39 32.19
C LEU A 10 52.30 74.88 32.01
N TRP A 11 53.25 74.29 32.74
CA TRP A 11 53.48 72.84 32.69
C TRP A 11 52.29 72.02 33.21
N LEU A 12 51.62 72.48 34.28
CA LEU A 12 50.41 71.83 34.77
C LEU A 12 49.26 71.92 33.76
N ALA A 13 49.10 73.05 33.08
CA ALA A 13 48.08 73.19 32.03
C ALA A 13 48.35 72.28 30.83
N PHE A 14 49.62 72.15 30.39
CA PHE A 14 50.00 71.22 29.32
C PHE A 14 49.81 69.76 29.71
N ALA A 15 50.21 69.36 30.92
CA ALA A 15 50.00 68.01 31.41
C ALA A 15 48.51 67.66 31.52
N LEU A 16 47.68 68.61 31.96
CA LEU A 16 46.23 68.44 32.04
C LEU A 16 45.61 68.28 30.65
N MET A 17 46.01 69.11 29.67
CA MET A 17 45.54 68.98 28.29
C MET A 17 45.91 67.64 27.67
N ALA A 18 47.15 67.17 27.87
CA ALA A 18 47.60 65.87 27.38
C ALA A 18 46.85 64.70 28.05
N ALA A 19 46.53 64.82 29.34
CA ALA A 19 45.73 63.82 30.04
C ALA A 19 44.27 63.79 29.52
N LEU A 20 43.68 64.96 29.25
CA LEU A 20 42.32 65.09 28.71
C LEU A 20 42.22 64.54 27.28
N THR A 21 43.22 64.75 26.44
CA THR A 21 43.23 64.17 25.08
C THR A 21 43.40 62.66 25.11
N LEU A 22 44.27 62.12 25.98
CA LEU A 22 44.40 60.67 26.17
C LEU A 22 43.11 60.02 26.69
N LEU A 23 42.43 60.67 27.65
CA LEU A 23 41.12 60.21 28.14
C LEU A 23 40.08 60.18 27.02
N SER A 24 40.03 61.20 26.16
CA SER A 24 39.13 61.26 25.02
C SER A 24 39.38 60.12 24.02
N THR A 25 40.65 59.84 23.69
CA THR A 25 41.01 58.73 22.80
C THR A 25 40.66 57.37 23.38
N VAL A 26 40.89 57.17 24.69
CA VAL A 26 40.56 55.92 25.38
C VAL A 26 39.04 55.71 25.47
N ILE A 27 38.27 56.76 25.78
CA ILE A 27 36.81 56.70 25.81
C ILE A 27 36.26 56.42 24.40
N GLY A 28 36.81 57.04 23.35
CA GLY A 28 36.45 56.77 21.96
C GLY A 28 36.74 55.31 21.57
N TRP A 29 37.89 54.77 21.98
CA TRP A 29 38.25 53.37 21.72
C TRP A 29 37.37 52.39 22.48
N ILE A 30 37.03 52.66 23.74
CA ILE A 30 36.10 51.85 24.53
C ILE A 30 34.69 51.91 23.92
N SER A 31 34.22 53.09 23.51
CA SER A 31 32.91 53.25 22.85
C SER A 31 32.85 52.48 21.53
N LEU A 32 33.92 52.50 20.73
CA LEU A 32 34.01 51.71 19.51
C LEU A 32 34.06 50.20 19.80
N ARG A 33 34.72 49.77 20.88
CA ARG A 33 34.73 48.35 21.31
C ARG A 33 33.37 47.88 21.80
N VAL A 34 32.63 48.73 22.50
CA VAL A 34 31.27 48.44 22.97
C VAL A 34 30.31 48.40 21.78
N ILE A 35 30.46 49.29 20.79
CA ILE A 35 29.68 49.23 19.54
C ILE A 35 30.02 47.98 18.73
N SER A 36 31.30 47.59 18.63
CA SER A 36 31.68 46.35 17.93
C SER A 36 31.18 45.08 18.64
N GLN A 37 31.02 45.13 19.97
CA GLN A 37 30.38 44.04 20.73
C GLN A 37 28.86 44.06 20.57
N VAL A 38 28.21 45.23 20.53
CA VAL A 38 26.75 45.35 20.42
C VAL A 38 26.23 45.11 19.00
N GLU A 39 27.00 45.41 17.93
CA GLU A 39 26.63 45.07 16.55
C GLU A 39 26.78 43.58 16.21
N GLN A 40 27.69 42.84 16.87
CA GLN A 40 27.87 41.40 16.62
C GLN A 40 26.89 40.49 17.38
N THR A 41 26.30 40.94 18.49
CA THR A 41 25.28 40.14 19.21
C THR A 41 23.85 40.26 18.69
N ASN A 42 23.52 41.25 17.84
CA ASN A 42 22.14 41.45 17.36
C ASN A 42 21.91 41.17 15.86
N THR A 43 22.91 40.66 15.15
CA THR A 43 22.75 40.15 13.77
C THR A 43 23.05 38.66 13.63
N GLN A 44 23.67 38.02 14.63
CA GLN A 44 23.98 36.58 14.62
C GLN A 44 22.89 35.70 15.25
N ALA A 45 21.88 36.26 15.92
CA ALA A 45 20.74 35.50 16.45
C ALA A 45 19.60 35.26 15.44
N LEU A 46 19.59 35.97 14.30
CA LEU A 46 18.49 35.93 13.31
C LEU A 46 18.78 35.05 12.08
N LEU A 47 20.06 34.85 11.72
CA LEU A 47 20.46 33.99 10.60
C LEU A 47 20.33 32.46 10.88
N PRO A 48 20.69 31.93 12.08
CA PRO A 48 20.55 30.49 12.34
C PRO A 48 19.07 30.08 12.48
N THR A 49 18.22 30.93 13.03
CA THR A 49 16.77 30.67 13.21
C THR A 49 16.02 30.65 11.88
N MET A 50 16.34 31.56 10.96
CA MET A 50 15.74 31.56 9.61
C MET A 50 16.13 30.33 8.79
N ASN A 51 17.38 29.85 8.92
CA ASN A 51 17.82 28.59 8.33
C ASN A 51 17.14 27.37 8.96
N MET A 52 16.91 27.38 10.28
CA MET A 52 16.16 26.31 10.96
C MET A 52 14.69 26.29 10.54
N ALA A 53 14.04 27.45 10.43
CA ALA A 53 12.66 27.57 9.93
C ALA A 53 12.54 27.08 8.47
N ARG A 54 13.51 27.42 7.61
CA ARG A 54 13.59 26.89 6.24
C ARG A 54 13.74 25.37 6.23
N GLN A 55 14.67 24.82 7.02
CA GLN A 55 14.89 23.37 7.10
C GLN A 55 13.68 22.63 7.67
N LEU A 56 12.94 23.25 8.60
CA LEU A 56 11.70 22.73 9.16
C LEU A 56 10.63 22.66 8.07
N SER A 57 10.47 23.74 7.30
CA SER A 57 9.55 23.77 6.16
C SER A 57 9.91 22.75 5.08
N GLU A 58 11.20 22.60 4.75
CA GLU A 58 11.67 21.58 3.80
C GLU A 58 11.37 20.17 4.31
N ALA A 59 11.67 19.89 5.58
CA ALA A 59 11.43 18.58 6.19
C ALA A 59 9.93 18.22 6.23
N SER A 60 9.06 19.17 6.59
CA SER A 60 7.60 18.99 6.56
C SER A 60 7.06 18.79 5.14
N ALA A 61 7.62 19.46 4.13
CA ALA A 61 7.24 19.22 2.73
C ALA A 61 7.62 17.81 2.26
N TYR A 62 8.82 17.34 2.62
CA TYR A 62 9.24 15.96 2.33
C TYR A 62 8.42 14.92 3.09
N GLU A 63 8.07 15.18 4.35
CA GLU A 63 7.20 14.31 5.14
C GLU A 63 5.81 14.17 4.49
N LEU A 64 5.20 15.28 4.07
CA LEU A 64 3.91 15.26 3.38
C LEU A 64 3.98 14.51 2.05
N PHE A 65 5.06 14.69 1.30
CA PHE A 65 5.29 13.97 0.05
C PHE A 65 5.45 12.46 0.29
N SER A 66 6.27 12.07 1.27
CA SER A 66 6.45 10.67 1.63
C SER A 66 5.18 10.05 2.22
N ALA A 67 4.38 10.80 2.96
CA ALA A 67 3.07 10.38 3.44
C ALA A 67 2.12 10.03 2.28
N GLN A 68 2.03 10.90 1.27
CA GLN A 68 1.20 10.66 0.08
C GLN A 68 1.69 9.45 -0.72
N ASN A 69 3.01 9.31 -0.89
CA ASN A 69 3.58 8.17 -1.60
C ASN A 69 3.44 6.87 -0.81
N LEU A 70 3.47 6.94 0.53
CA LEU A 70 3.25 5.79 1.41
C LEU A 70 1.80 5.30 1.29
N THR A 71 0.81 6.20 1.32
CA THR A 71 -0.61 5.84 1.18
C THR A 71 -0.96 5.26 -0.19
N ASN A 72 -0.20 5.63 -1.22
CA ASN A 72 -0.40 5.18 -2.60
C ASN A 72 0.56 4.04 -3.00
N ALA A 73 1.35 3.49 -2.06
CA ALA A 73 2.33 2.47 -2.39
C ALA A 73 1.67 1.19 -2.94
N ASP A 74 2.15 0.74 -4.10
CA ASP A 74 1.68 -0.44 -4.81
C ASP A 74 2.60 -1.66 -4.62
N SER A 75 3.77 -1.46 -4.02
CA SER A 75 4.80 -2.46 -3.83
C SER A 75 5.49 -2.31 -2.48
N GLU A 76 5.97 -3.43 -1.95
CA GLU A 76 6.69 -3.46 -0.67
C GLU A 76 7.95 -2.59 -0.70
N GLY A 77 8.64 -2.55 -1.85
CA GLY A 77 9.83 -1.70 -2.03
C GLY A 77 9.52 -0.21 -1.86
N VAL A 78 8.46 0.28 -2.50
CA VAL A 78 8.00 1.68 -2.36
C VAL A 78 7.52 1.93 -0.93
N TRP A 79 6.72 1.04 -0.37
CA TRP A 79 6.23 1.16 1.00
C TRP A 79 7.35 1.26 2.04
N LEU A 80 8.36 0.39 1.96
CA LEU A 80 9.53 0.43 2.84
C LEU A 80 10.36 1.70 2.66
N ALA A 81 10.59 2.13 1.42
CA ALA A 81 11.36 3.33 1.12
C ALA A 81 10.69 4.58 1.67
N GLN A 82 9.38 4.74 1.42
CA GLN A 82 8.62 5.89 1.89
C GLN A 82 8.44 5.87 3.41
N GLY A 83 8.23 4.69 4.02
CA GLY A 83 8.16 4.56 5.48
C GLY A 83 9.48 4.94 6.18
N LYS A 84 10.63 4.56 5.61
CA LYS A 84 11.95 4.99 6.10
C LYS A 84 12.15 6.49 5.96
N MET A 85 11.80 7.06 4.81
CA MET A 85 11.91 8.49 4.55
C MET A 85 11.02 9.29 5.51
N LEU A 86 9.77 8.87 5.70
CA LEU A 86 8.83 9.49 6.63
C LEU A 86 9.42 9.54 8.06
N LYS A 87 9.92 8.40 8.55
CA LYS A 87 10.54 8.32 9.88
C LYS A 87 11.77 9.24 10.00
N ALA A 88 12.59 9.32 8.95
CA ALA A 88 13.75 10.20 8.94
C ALA A 88 13.36 11.69 8.98
N GLN A 89 12.33 12.09 8.24
CA GLN A 89 11.85 13.48 8.24
C GLN A 89 11.21 13.85 9.58
N SER A 90 10.37 12.99 10.17
CA SER A 90 9.79 13.24 11.50
C SER A 90 10.87 13.40 12.58
N LEU A 91 11.94 12.59 12.55
CA LEU A 91 13.09 12.77 13.46
C LEU A 91 13.79 14.12 13.25
N LYS A 92 13.98 14.54 11.99
CA LYS A 92 14.57 15.83 11.64
C LYS A 92 13.70 17.00 12.14
N ILE A 93 12.39 16.92 11.96
CA ILE A 93 11.42 17.92 12.45
C ILE A 93 11.50 18.03 13.97
N ASN A 94 11.47 16.90 14.69
CA ASN A 94 11.56 16.90 16.14
C ASN A 94 12.86 17.54 16.66
N HIS A 95 14.01 17.24 16.03
CA HIS A 95 15.29 17.88 16.37
C HIS A 95 15.27 19.39 16.11
N LEU A 96 14.69 19.84 14.99
CA LEU A 96 14.59 21.27 14.66
C LEU A 96 13.67 22.01 15.64
N LEU A 97 12.55 21.42 16.03
CA LEU A 97 11.63 21.99 17.02
C LEU A 97 12.25 22.08 18.41
N GLN A 98 13.09 21.10 18.79
CA GLN A 98 13.84 21.14 20.03
C GLN A 98 14.90 22.26 20.00
N ALA A 99 15.69 22.35 18.92
CA ALA A 99 16.71 23.39 18.78
C ALA A 99 16.11 24.81 18.78
N LEU A 100 14.93 24.99 18.17
CA LEU A 100 14.17 26.25 18.25
C LEU A 100 13.67 26.52 19.67
N SER A 101 13.19 25.49 20.39
CA SER A 101 12.78 25.63 21.80
C SER A 101 13.92 26.08 22.71
N GLU A 102 15.13 25.53 22.52
CA GLU A 102 16.32 25.89 23.28
C GLU A 102 16.76 27.35 23.03
N GLN A 103 16.37 27.93 21.89
CA GLN A 103 16.60 29.33 21.54
C GLN A 103 15.48 30.28 22.02
N GLY A 104 14.51 29.78 22.79
CA GLY A 104 13.43 30.58 23.38
C GLY A 104 12.15 30.67 22.55
N PHE A 105 12.05 29.98 21.41
CA PHE A 105 10.82 29.90 20.61
C PHE A 105 9.83 28.90 21.24
N ASN A 106 8.56 29.28 21.39
CA ASN A 106 7.50 28.38 21.89
C ASN A 106 7.05 27.33 20.84
N THR A 107 7.80 26.24 20.67
CA THR A 107 7.48 25.19 19.69
C THR A 107 6.46 24.16 20.16
N SER A 108 5.93 24.28 21.39
CA SER A 108 5.09 23.26 22.04
C SER A 108 3.85 22.86 21.23
N ALA A 109 3.19 23.82 20.59
CA ALA A 109 2.01 23.57 19.77
C ALA A 109 2.34 22.82 18.47
N ILE A 110 3.48 23.14 17.84
CA ILE A 110 3.94 22.49 16.60
C ILE A 110 4.46 21.09 16.92
N ALA A 111 5.20 20.91 18.01
CA ALA A 111 5.68 19.60 18.46
C ALA A 111 4.53 18.64 18.80
N ARG A 112 3.45 19.14 19.42
CA ARG A 112 2.24 18.34 19.65
C ARG A 112 1.59 17.94 18.32
N GLN A 113 1.41 18.88 17.41
CA GLN A 113 0.81 18.63 16.10
C GLN A 113 1.63 17.60 15.30
N GLU A 114 2.95 17.73 15.31
CA GLU A 114 3.84 16.81 14.61
C GLU A 114 3.74 15.39 15.18
N LYS A 115 3.67 15.27 16.52
CA LYS A 115 3.48 13.96 17.15
C LYS A 115 2.17 13.30 16.72
N GLU A 116 1.09 14.06 16.60
CA GLU A 116 -0.21 13.55 16.12
C GLU A 116 -0.17 13.14 14.64
N ILE A 117 0.50 13.93 13.80
CA ILE A 117 0.73 13.63 12.38
C ILE A 117 1.54 12.34 12.24
N ALA A 118 2.69 12.25 12.90
CA ALA A 118 3.56 11.08 12.85
C ALA A 118 2.85 9.79 13.33
N GLN A 119 2.01 9.88 14.36
CA GLN A 119 1.18 8.76 14.82
C GLN A 119 0.16 8.33 13.75
N THR A 120 -0.56 9.29 13.18
CA THR A 120 -1.60 9.03 12.18
C THR A 120 -1.01 8.46 10.88
N LEU A 121 0.19 8.93 10.50
CA LEU A 121 0.93 8.41 9.36
C LEU A 121 1.54 7.03 9.62
N GLY A 122 2.00 6.77 10.85
CA GLY A 122 2.45 5.44 11.26
C GLY A 122 1.32 4.40 11.19
N GLN A 123 0.10 4.79 11.59
CA GLN A 123 -1.10 3.97 11.42
C GLN A 123 -1.41 3.70 9.95
N GLN A 124 -1.43 4.74 9.10
CA GLN A 124 -1.61 4.57 7.65
C GLN A 124 -0.55 3.67 7.03
N GLY A 125 0.71 3.85 7.38
CA GLY A 125 1.80 2.98 6.94
C GLY A 125 1.56 1.52 7.30
N THR A 126 1.05 1.25 8.50
CA THR A 126 0.71 -0.12 8.92
C THR A 126 -0.43 -0.70 8.09
N LEU A 127 -1.49 0.06 7.85
CA LEU A 127 -2.63 -0.36 7.02
C LEU A 127 -2.24 -0.63 5.56
N VAL A 128 -1.36 0.20 4.98
CA VAL A 128 -0.83 -0.04 3.62
C VAL A 128 -0.02 -1.34 3.56
N GLY A 129 0.83 -1.58 4.57
CA GLY A 129 1.58 -2.84 4.67
C GLY A 129 0.66 -4.07 4.74
N GLU A 130 -0.45 -3.95 5.47
CA GLU A 130 -1.47 -4.99 5.53
C GLU A 130 -2.18 -5.20 4.18
N ILE A 131 -2.52 -4.12 3.46
CA ILE A 131 -3.08 -4.20 2.10
C ILE A 131 -2.12 -4.95 1.16
N LEU A 132 -0.83 -4.61 1.17
CA LEU A 132 0.17 -5.26 0.32
C LEU A 132 0.27 -6.76 0.62
N THR A 133 0.24 -7.12 1.91
CA THR A 133 0.25 -8.52 2.35
C THR A 133 -1.01 -9.26 1.89
N LEU A 134 -2.19 -8.64 2.03
CA LEU A 134 -3.45 -9.23 1.59
C LEU A 134 -3.47 -9.44 0.07
N ARG A 135 -2.99 -8.46 -0.71
CA ARG A 135 -2.90 -8.59 -2.17
C ARG A 135 -1.99 -9.73 -2.62
N ALA A 136 -0.85 -9.91 -1.95
CA ALA A 136 0.03 -11.04 -2.23
C ALA A 136 -0.67 -12.39 -1.95
N GLN A 137 -1.36 -12.50 -0.82
CA GLN A 137 -2.15 -13.69 -0.47
C GLN A 137 -3.29 -13.95 -1.46
N GLN A 138 -4.05 -12.91 -1.82
CA GLN A 138 -5.13 -12.98 -2.80
C GLN A 138 -4.61 -13.45 -4.17
N GLN A 139 -3.49 -12.90 -4.66
CA GLN A 139 -2.91 -13.28 -5.94
C GLN A 139 -2.48 -14.75 -5.95
N GLN A 140 -1.80 -15.20 -4.90
CA GLN A 140 -1.39 -16.60 -4.77
C GLN A 140 -2.60 -17.54 -4.72
N LEU A 141 -3.59 -17.22 -3.88
CA LEU A 141 -4.77 -18.07 -3.70
C LEU A 141 -5.66 -18.09 -4.95
N SER A 142 -5.89 -16.93 -5.59
CA SER A 142 -6.62 -16.83 -6.86
C SER A 142 -5.96 -17.69 -7.94
N ARG A 143 -4.62 -17.67 -8.04
CA ARG A 143 -3.88 -18.51 -8.99
C ARG A 143 -4.08 -20.00 -8.72
N GLN A 144 -3.94 -20.44 -7.47
CA GLN A 144 -4.13 -21.84 -7.09
C GLN A 144 -5.56 -22.34 -7.40
N ILE A 145 -6.57 -21.52 -7.11
CA ILE A 145 -7.96 -21.82 -7.39
C ILE A 145 -8.21 -21.87 -8.91
N ALA A 146 -7.68 -20.92 -9.67
CA ALA A 146 -7.82 -20.86 -11.12
C ALA A 146 -7.14 -22.06 -11.81
N GLU A 147 -5.97 -22.49 -11.31
CA GLU A 147 -5.27 -23.70 -11.77
C GLU A 147 -6.07 -24.97 -11.45
N ALA A 148 -6.73 -25.05 -10.29
CA ALA A 148 -7.61 -26.16 -9.96
C ALA A 148 -8.84 -26.23 -10.89
N ALA A 149 -9.47 -25.10 -11.18
CA ALA A 149 -10.58 -25.03 -12.13
C ALA A 149 -10.14 -25.41 -13.56
N GLU A 150 -8.94 -24.99 -13.98
CA GLU A 150 -8.36 -25.43 -15.26
C GLU A 150 -8.12 -26.94 -15.30
N SER A 151 -7.65 -27.54 -14.20
CA SER A 151 -7.45 -28.98 -14.09
C SER A 151 -8.75 -29.75 -14.27
N ILE A 152 -9.85 -29.30 -13.65
CA ILE A 152 -11.18 -29.90 -13.84
C ILE A 152 -11.60 -29.80 -15.31
N ALA A 153 -11.42 -28.63 -15.93
CA ALA A 153 -11.77 -28.42 -17.33
C ALA A 153 -10.97 -29.34 -18.27
N ALA A 154 -9.67 -29.52 -18.02
CA ALA A 154 -8.80 -30.40 -18.79
C ALA A 154 -9.18 -31.88 -18.63
N GLN A 155 -9.49 -32.33 -17.41
CA GLN A 155 -9.93 -33.70 -17.13
C GLN A 155 -11.28 -34.00 -17.79
N ALA A 156 -12.23 -33.07 -17.67
CA ALA A 156 -13.52 -33.18 -18.33
C ALA A 156 -13.36 -33.22 -19.86
N HIS A 157 -12.46 -32.41 -20.43
CA HIS A 157 -12.15 -32.47 -21.86
C HIS A 157 -11.56 -33.81 -22.29
N GLY A 158 -10.60 -34.36 -21.53
CA GLY A 158 -10.02 -35.67 -21.80
C GLY A 158 -11.06 -36.80 -21.75
N GLN A 159 -11.95 -36.77 -20.76
CA GLN A 159 -13.04 -37.74 -20.63
C GLN A 159 -14.05 -37.62 -21.78
N ALA A 160 -14.41 -36.40 -22.19
CA ALA A 160 -15.26 -36.18 -23.37
C ALA A 160 -14.61 -36.74 -24.64
N ASN A 161 -13.30 -36.55 -24.84
CA ASN A 161 -12.60 -37.08 -26.01
C ASN A 161 -12.51 -38.61 -26.01
N ASN A 162 -12.29 -39.23 -24.84
CA ASN A 162 -12.29 -40.67 -24.68
C ASN A 162 -13.68 -41.26 -25.01
N ALA A 163 -14.73 -40.64 -24.48
CA ALA A 163 -16.10 -41.04 -24.73
C ALA A 163 -16.50 -40.85 -26.20
N ALA A 164 -16.10 -39.73 -26.83
CA ALA A 164 -16.34 -39.50 -28.26
C ALA A 164 -15.60 -40.52 -29.15
N THR A 165 -14.41 -40.95 -28.74
CA THR A 165 -13.64 -41.99 -29.44
C THR A 165 -14.31 -43.36 -29.28
N SER A 166 -14.79 -43.68 -28.07
CA SER A 166 -15.60 -44.88 -27.81
C SER A 166 -16.89 -44.88 -28.65
N ALA A 167 -17.60 -43.75 -28.67
CA ALA A 167 -18.79 -43.53 -29.50
C ALA A 167 -18.50 -43.78 -30.99
N GLY A 168 -17.40 -43.22 -31.51
CA GLY A 168 -16.98 -43.43 -32.90
C GLY A 168 -16.65 -44.90 -33.22
N ALA A 169 -16.04 -45.62 -32.27
CA ALA A 169 -15.78 -47.05 -32.43
C ALA A 169 -17.09 -47.87 -32.40
N THR A 170 -18.01 -47.56 -31.49
CA THR A 170 -19.36 -48.17 -31.46
C THR A 170 -20.10 -47.91 -32.78
N GLN A 171 -20.04 -46.68 -33.30
CA GLN A 171 -20.63 -46.32 -34.58
C GLN A 171 -20.04 -47.11 -35.75
N ALA A 172 -18.70 -47.28 -35.81
CA ALA A 172 -18.06 -48.11 -36.82
C ALA A 172 -18.51 -49.58 -36.71
N GLY A 173 -18.55 -50.14 -35.50
CA GLY A 173 -19.00 -51.51 -35.26
C GLY A 173 -20.47 -51.76 -35.60
N ILE A 174 -21.32 -50.74 -35.51
CA ILE A 174 -22.73 -50.83 -35.96
C ILE A 174 -22.80 -51.13 -37.47
N TYR A 175 -21.94 -50.52 -38.29
CA TYR A 175 -21.90 -50.83 -39.73
C TYR A 175 -21.54 -52.30 -39.98
N ASP A 176 -20.53 -52.83 -39.28
CA ASP A 176 -20.12 -54.23 -39.38
C ASP A 176 -21.25 -55.19 -38.96
N LEU A 177 -22.00 -54.83 -37.91
CA LEU A 177 -23.13 -55.62 -37.41
C LEU A 177 -24.30 -55.64 -38.40
N ILE A 178 -24.60 -54.51 -39.04
CA ILE A 178 -25.62 -54.40 -40.08
C ILE A 178 -25.23 -55.24 -41.30
N GLU A 179 -23.99 -55.12 -41.77
CA GLU A 179 -23.47 -55.89 -42.90
C GLU A 179 -23.47 -57.40 -42.62
N SER A 180 -23.19 -57.79 -41.37
CA SER A 180 -23.24 -59.18 -40.91
C SER A 180 -24.66 -59.71 -40.64
N GLY A 181 -25.71 -58.94 -40.90
CA GLY A 181 -27.10 -59.35 -40.68
C GLY A 181 -27.52 -59.48 -39.20
N LYS A 182 -26.78 -58.87 -38.26
CA LYS A 182 -27.02 -58.94 -36.82
C LYS A 182 -27.84 -57.74 -36.32
N GLY A 183 -29.04 -57.56 -36.87
CA GLY A 183 -29.92 -56.42 -36.58
C GLY A 183 -30.12 -56.11 -35.08
N ASP A 184 -30.48 -57.12 -34.29
CA ASP A 184 -30.72 -56.96 -32.84
C ASP A 184 -29.46 -56.53 -32.05
N GLN A 185 -28.26 -56.78 -32.56
CA GLN A 185 -27.00 -56.33 -31.94
C GLN A 185 -26.68 -54.89 -32.35
N ALA A 186 -26.97 -54.53 -33.61
CA ALA A 186 -26.85 -53.16 -34.10
C ALA A 186 -27.80 -52.21 -33.37
N GLU A 187 -29.04 -52.63 -33.12
CA GLU A 187 -30.03 -51.86 -32.34
C GLU A 187 -29.54 -51.59 -30.90
N ARG A 188 -29.09 -52.64 -30.19
CA ARG A 188 -28.52 -52.47 -28.84
C ARG A 188 -27.27 -51.60 -28.80
N ALA A 189 -26.46 -51.63 -29.86
CA ALA A 189 -25.29 -50.77 -29.96
C ALA A 189 -25.68 -49.30 -30.21
N LEU A 190 -26.76 -49.05 -30.96
CA LEU A 190 -27.33 -47.70 -31.13
C LEU A 190 -27.88 -47.15 -29.82
N ASP A 191 -28.63 -47.96 -29.06
CA ASP A 191 -29.13 -47.55 -27.74
C ASP A 191 -27.98 -47.16 -26.81
N ARG A 192 -26.94 -47.98 -26.74
CA ARG A 192 -25.73 -47.68 -25.96
C ARG A 192 -25.05 -46.39 -26.41
N LEU A 193 -24.91 -46.20 -27.72
CA LEU A 193 -24.26 -45.01 -28.29
C LEU A 193 -24.99 -43.74 -27.86
N ILE A 194 -26.32 -43.73 -27.93
CA ILE A 194 -27.15 -42.58 -27.59
C ILE A 194 -27.19 -42.35 -26.08
N ASP A 195 -27.57 -43.38 -25.32
CA ASP A 195 -27.93 -43.23 -23.90
C ASP A 195 -26.71 -43.16 -22.98
N ILE A 196 -25.57 -43.73 -23.40
CA ILE A 196 -24.36 -43.80 -22.58
C ILE A 196 -23.27 -42.89 -23.15
N ASP A 197 -22.78 -43.21 -24.35
CA ASP A 197 -21.56 -42.58 -24.85
C ASP A 197 -21.77 -41.09 -25.15
N LEU A 198 -22.82 -40.73 -25.90
CA LEU A 198 -23.11 -39.33 -26.26
C LEU A 198 -23.59 -38.50 -25.07
N GLU A 199 -24.39 -39.08 -24.19
CA GLU A 199 -24.84 -38.41 -22.96
C GLU A 199 -23.66 -38.11 -22.02
N TYR A 200 -22.72 -39.04 -21.87
CA TYR A 200 -21.52 -38.80 -21.06
C TYR A 200 -20.61 -37.71 -21.67
N VAL A 201 -20.48 -37.64 -23.00
CA VAL A 201 -19.79 -36.53 -23.69
C VAL A 201 -20.43 -35.18 -23.34
N ASN A 202 -21.76 -35.09 -23.38
CA ASN A 202 -22.48 -33.87 -23.02
C ASN A 202 -22.22 -33.48 -21.56
N GLN A 203 -22.32 -34.44 -20.63
CA GLN A 203 -22.08 -34.20 -19.21
C GLN A 203 -20.66 -33.68 -18.95
N MET A 204 -19.65 -34.22 -19.64
CA MET A 204 -18.26 -33.77 -19.52
C MET A 204 -18.05 -32.38 -20.12
N ASN A 205 -18.68 -32.07 -21.25
CA ASN A 205 -18.65 -30.73 -21.82
C ASN A 205 -19.29 -29.68 -20.90
N GLU A 206 -20.42 -30.00 -20.28
CA GLU A 206 -21.04 -29.11 -19.29
C GLU A 206 -20.17 -28.91 -18.06
N LEU A 207 -19.53 -29.98 -17.56
CA LEU A 207 -18.58 -29.88 -16.45
C LEU A 207 -17.42 -28.95 -16.80
N ARG A 208 -16.85 -29.11 -18.00
CA ARG A 208 -15.78 -28.25 -18.53
C ARG A 208 -16.18 -26.78 -18.60
N VAL A 209 -17.35 -26.48 -19.17
CA VAL A 209 -17.84 -25.10 -19.31
C VAL A 209 -18.05 -24.45 -17.94
N ASN A 210 -18.65 -25.18 -17.00
CA ASN A 210 -18.86 -24.66 -15.65
C ASN A 210 -17.53 -24.38 -14.92
N ALA A 211 -16.53 -25.25 -15.08
CA ALA A 211 -15.20 -25.06 -14.51
C ALA A 211 -14.50 -23.82 -15.10
N LEU A 212 -14.57 -23.62 -16.41
CA LEU A 212 -14.02 -22.43 -17.07
C LEU A 212 -14.74 -21.14 -16.67
N ARG A 213 -16.07 -21.20 -16.51
CA ARG A 213 -16.85 -20.05 -16.01
C ARG A 213 -16.45 -19.70 -14.57
N PHE A 214 -16.25 -20.70 -13.72
CA PHE A 214 -15.75 -20.52 -12.36
C PHE A 214 -14.36 -19.86 -12.37
N LYS A 215 -13.43 -20.39 -13.17
CA LYS A 215 -12.09 -19.81 -13.35
C LYS A 215 -12.17 -18.34 -13.76
N GLN A 216 -13.02 -18.01 -14.73
CA GLN A 216 -13.17 -16.64 -15.21
C GLN A 216 -13.61 -15.70 -14.07
N LEU A 217 -14.62 -16.09 -13.28
CA LEU A 217 -15.11 -15.30 -12.15
C LEU A 217 -14.01 -15.08 -11.09
N ILE A 218 -13.19 -16.10 -10.80
CA ILE A 218 -12.05 -15.98 -9.86
C ILE A 218 -10.99 -15.00 -10.36
N VAL A 219 -10.69 -15.02 -11.66
CA VAL A 219 -9.70 -14.12 -12.27
C VAL A 219 -10.21 -12.68 -12.29
N THR A 220 -11.50 -12.46 -12.54
CA THR A 220 -12.11 -11.12 -12.56
C THR A 220 -12.45 -10.59 -11.18
N LEU A 221 -12.41 -11.42 -10.13
CA LEU A 221 -12.76 -11.00 -8.76
C LEU A 221 -11.87 -9.85 -8.26
N LYS A 222 -10.61 -9.76 -8.71
CA LYS A 222 -9.70 -8.66 -8.39
C LYS A 222 -10.16 -7.30 -8.94
N ASP A 223 -10.94 -7.32 -10.02
CA ASP A 223 -11.39 -6.14 -10.75
C ASP A 223 -12.78 -5.68 -10.24
N ALA A 224 -13.42 -6.47 -9.38
CA ALA A 224 -14.68 -6.13 -8.72
C ALA A 224 -14.50 -4.87 -7.87
N GLN A 225 -15.21 -3.79 -8.22
CA GLN A 225 -15.07 -2.51 -7.53
C GLN A 225 -16.10 -2.41 -6.39
N GLY A 226 -15.65 -2.72 -5.18
CA GLY A 226 -16.44 -2.54 -3.96
C GLY A 226 -17.16 -3.79 -3.48
N LEU A 227 -17.88 -3.64 -2.35
CA LEU A 227 -18.50 -4.75 -1.62
C LEU A 227 -19.67 -5.41 -2.37
N SER A 228 -20.48 -4.64 -3.11
CA SER A 228 -21.65 -5.16 -3.83
C SER A 228 -21.27 -6.14 -4.95
N ASP A 229 -20.22 -5.82 -5.72
CA ASP A 229 -19.73 -6.69 -6.80
C ASP A 229 -19.13 -8.00 -6.26
N ALA A 230 -18.55 -7.95 -5.07
CA ALA A 230 -17.98 -9.11 -4.40
C ALA A 230 -19.06 -10.08 -3.89
N GLU A 231 -20.20 -9.56 -3.41
CA GLU A 231 -21.33 -10.39 -2.95
C GLU A 231 -22.05 -11.10 -4.10
N ASP A 232 -22.32 -10.39 -5.20
CA ASP A 232 -22.90 -10.98 -6.41
C ASP A 232 -21.98 -12.06 -7.01
N THR A 233 -20.67 -11.84 -6.94
CA THR A 233 -19.68 -12.81 -7.42
C THR A 233 -19.60 -14.03 -6.49
N ASP A 234 -19.67 -13.84 -5.18
CA ASP A 234 -19.71 -14.92 -4.17
C ASP A 234 -20.91 -15.86 -4.41
N GLU A 235 -22.10 -15.32 -4.67
CA GLU A 235 -23.29 -16.12 -4.96
C GLU A 235 -23.12 -16.96 -6.24
N LYS A 236 -22.63 -16.35 -7.32
CA LYS A 236 -22.37 -17.04 -8.60
C LYS A 236 -21.33 -18.15 -8.44
N LEU A 237 -20.25 -17.89 -7.69
CA LEU A 237 -19.22 -18.88 -7.39
C LEU A 237 -19.80 -20.05 -6.59
N ASN A 238 -20.59 -19.77 -5.55
CA ASN A 238 -21.26 -20.80 -4.73
C ASN A 238 -22.17 -21.71 -5.57
N GLN A 239 -22.98 -21.12 -6.46
CA GLN A 239 -23.84 -21.88 -7.36
C GLN A 239 -23.02 -22.81 -8.28
N LEU A 240 -21.92 -22.31 -8.84
CA LEU A 240 -21.03 -23.12 -9.68
C LEU A 240 -20.36 -24.25 -8.90
N VAL A 241 -19.86 -24.00 -7.69
CA VAL A 241 -19.28 -25.05 -6.84
C VAL A 241 -20.30 -26.15 -6.54
N LYS A 242 -21.56 -25.80 -6.23
CA LYS A 242 -22.64 -26.78 -6.03
C LYS A 242 -22.93 -27.60 -7.28
N ILE A 243 -22.88 -26.98 -8.47
CA ILE A 243 -23.06 -27.68 -9.74
C ILE A 243 -21.89 -28.65 -9.98
N LEU A 244 -20.65 -28.16 -9.87
CA LEU A 244 -19.44 -28.96 -10.07
C LEU A 244 -19.39 -30.15 -9.10
N SER A 245 -19.70 -29.94 -7.82
CA SER A 245 -19.72 -30.98 -6.79
C SER A 245 -20.76 -32.08 -7.08
N ARG A 246 -21.98 -31.70 -7.49
CA ARG A 246 -23.01 -32.69 -7.88
C ARG A 246 -22.64 -33.48 -9.13
N ARG A 247 -21.98 -32.82 -10.09
CA ARG A 247 -21.54 -33.46 -11.35
C ARG A 247 -20.32 -34.36 -11.13
N GLN A 248 -19.42 -34.00 -10.24
CA GLN A 248 -18.28 -34.84 -9.86
C GLN A 248 -18.72 -36.22 -9.38
N GLN A 249 -19.82 -36.33 -8.63
CA GLN A 249 -20.34 -37.61 -8.14
C GLN A 249 -20.83 -38.55 -9.26
N ARG A 250 -21.16 -38.01 -10.44
CA ARG A 250 -21.71 -38.75 -11.58
C ARG A 250 -20.64 -39.19 -12.59
N ILE A 251 -19.38 -38.84 -12.37
CA ILE A 251 -18.27 -39.19 -13.27
C ILE A 251 -18.03 -40.71 -13.21
N GLU A 252 -18.04 -41.40 -14.34
CA GLU A 252 -17.93 -42.87 -14.37
C GLU A 252 -16.55 -43.35 -13.93
N ASP A 253 -15.49 -42.77 -14.46
CA ASP A 253 -14.10 -43.13 -14.15
C ASP A 253 -13.75 -42.77 -12.69
N PRO A 254 -13.45 -43.75 -11.81
CA PRO A 254 -13.16 -43.49 -10.40
C PRO A 254 -11.86 -42.70 -10.18
N THR A 255 -10.89 -42.83 -11.07
CA THR A 255 -9.61 -42.09 -10.98
C THR A 255 -9.86 -40.63 -11.27
N VAL A 256 -10.57 -40.32 -12.35
CA VAL A 256 -10.90 -38.93 -12.70
C VAL A 256 -11.86 -38.32 -11.67
N ARG A 257 -12.81 -39.12 -11.17
CA ARG A 257 -13.70 -38.72 -10.08
C ARG A 257 -12.91 -38.26 -8.85
N ALA A 258 -11.87 -39.00 -8.45
CA ALA A 258 -11.02 -38.65 -7.32
C ALA A 258 -10.19 -37.38 -7.60
N GLN A 259 -9.56 -37.28 -8.77
CA GLN A 259 -8.77 -36.09 -9.12
C GLN A 259 -9.60 -34.80 -9.17
N ILE A 260 -10.84 -34.87 -9.65
CA ILE A 260 -11.77 -33.73 -9.65
C ILE A 260 -12.23 -33.40 -8.23
N ALA A 261 -12.37 -34.39 -7.33
CA ALA A 261 -12.63 -34.14 -5.92
C ALA A 261 -11.51 -33.34 -5.26
N ASP A 262 -10.25 -33.72 -5.51
CA ASP A 262 -9.07 -33.01 -4.98
C ASP A 262 -9.00 -31.57 -5.52
N ALA A 263 -9.32 -31.36 -6.80
CA ALA A 263 -9.39 -30.03 -7.39
C ALA A 263 -10.55 -29.21 -6.80
N LEU A 264 -11.69 -29.85 -6.47
CA LEU A 264 -12.82 -29.19 -5.83
C LEU A 264 -12.50 -28.72 -4.41
N GLU A 265 -11.66 -29.45 -3.67
CA GLU A 265 -11.19 -29.01 -2.36
C GLU A 265 -10.43 -27.67 -2.46
N LYS A 266 -9.57 -27.52 -3.47
CA LYS A 266 -8.88 -26.25 -3.74
C LYS A 266 -9.86 -25.16 -4.18
N ILE A 267 -10.82 -25.48 -5.05
CA ILE A 267 -11.86 -24.55 -5.49
C ILE A 267 -12.66 -24.00 -4.31
N ASN A 268 -13.00 -24.83 -3.31
CA ASN A 268 -13.75 -24.41 -2.12
C ASN A 268 -13.05 -23.30 -1.29
N GLN A 269 -11.75 -23.13 -1.46
CA GLN A 269 -10.99 -22.04 -0.83
C GLN A 269 -11.34 -20.65 -1.40
N TYR A 270 -12.17 -20.57 -2.45
CA TYR A 270 -12.68 -19.28 -2.95
C TYR A 270 -13.39 -18.47 -1.87
N THR A 271 -14.03 -19.11 -0.90
CA THR A 271 -14.65 -18.44 0.25
C THR A 271 -13.61 -17.64 1.04
N THR A 272 -12.43 -18.23 1.26
CA THR A 272 -11.29 -17.54 1.91
C THR A 272 -10.82 -16.38 1.05
N LEU A 273 -10.71 -16.57 -0.28
CA LEU A 273 -10.35 -15.49 -1.19
C LEU A 273 -11.33 -14.30 -1.11
N VAL A 274 -12.63 -14.56 -1.09
CA VAL A 274 -13.67 -13.53 -0.90
C VAL A 274 -13.50 -12.81 0.43
N THR A 275 -13.20 -13.52 1.52
CA THR A 275 -12.95 -12.87 2.82
C THR A 275 -11.71 -11.97 2.82
N LEU A 276 -10.65 -12.33 2.08
CA LEU A 276 -9.46 -11.49 1.92
C LEU A 276 -9.78 -10.20 1.17
N PHE A 277 -10.62 -10.26 0.14
CA PHE A 277 -11.10 -9.06 -0.57
C PHE A 277 -11.96 -8.16 0.31
N ARG A 278 -12.89 -8.74 1.09
CA ARG A 278 -13.69 -7.98 2.07
C ARG A 278 -12.80 -7.27 3.09
N LYS A 279 -11.76 -7.94 3.58
CA LYS A 279 -10.80 -7.37 4.53
C LYS A 279 -10.00 -6.23 3.91
N GLU A 280 -9.49 -6.38 2.68
CA GLU A 280 -8.79 -5.29 2.00
C GLU A 280 -9.69 -4.07 1.81
N ASN A 281 -10.94 -4.26 1.37
CA ASN A 281 -11.88 -3.16 1.17
C ASN A 281 -12.16 -2.41 2.49
N ALA A 282 -12.37 -3.13 3.60
CA ALA A 282 -12.55 -2.51 4.91
C ALA A 282 -11.33 -1.68 5.34
N ILE A 283 -10.11 -2.16 5.09
CA ILE A 283 -8.88 -1.40 5.37
C ILE A 283 -8.77 -0.18 4.47
N ARG A 284 -9.18 -0.28 3.20
CA ARG A 284 -9.18 0.84 2.26
C ARG A 284 -10.14 1.94 2.70
N ASP A 285 -11.32 1.60 3.20
CA ASP A 285 -12.29 2.55 3.75
C ASP A 285 -11.74 3.27 5.00
N GLN A 286 -11.08 2.53 5.88
CA GLN A 286 -10.38 3.09 7.04
C GLN A 286 -9.27 4.06 6.60
N LEU A 287 -8.48 3.67 5.60
CA LEU A 287 -7.40 4.50 5.07
C LEU A 287 -7.93 5.79 4.44
N GLN A 288 -9.04 5.74 3.68
CA GLN A 288 -9.70 6.95 3.15
C GLN A 288 -10.14 7.90 4.27
N THR A 289 -10.69 7.36 5.36
CA THR A 289 -11.09 8.16 6.53
C THR A 289 -9.89 8.85 7.18
N LEU A 290 -8.77 8.14 7.34
CA LEU A 290 -7.53 8.70 7.90
C LEU A 290 -6.90 9.75 6.98
N MET A 291 -6.93 9.55 5.67
CA MET A 291 -6.42 10.52 4.69
C MET A 291 -7.22 11.83 4.71
N ALA A 292 -8.55 11.76 4.85
CA ALA A 292 -9.40 12.94 4.99
C ALA A 292 -9.06 13.76 6.24
N ASN A 293 -8.80 13.09 7.36
CA ASN A 293 -8.41 13.74 8.62
C ASN A 293 -7.02 14.40 8.53
N ASN A 294 -6.07 13.78 7.83
CA ASN A 294 -4.72 14.32 7.65
C ASN A 294 -4.69 15.64 6.88
N LEU A 295 -5.47 15.75 5.80
CA LEU A 295 -5.50 16.98 4.98
C LEU A 295 -5.90 18.21 5.82
N PHE A 296 -6.80 18.02 6.78
CA PHE A 296 -7.22 19.05 7.74
C PHE A 296 -6.11 19.41 8.75
N GLN A 297 -5.39 18.41 9.27
CA GLN A 297 -4.29 18.62 10.21
C GLN A 297 -3.08 19.32 9.56
N PHE A 298 -2.72 18.95 8.33
CA PHE A 298 -1.61 19.56 7.60
C PHE A 298 -1.89 21.03 7.24
N THR A 299 -3.10 21.35 6.79
CA THR A 299 -3.48 22.75 6.50
C THR A 299 -3.47 23.63 7.75
N ALA A 300 -3.81 23.09 8.91
CA ALA A 300 -3.70 23.80 10.18
C ALA A 300 -2.24 24.04 10.61
N SER A 301 -1.33 23.10 10.32
CA SER A 301 0.09 23.21 10.67
C SER A 301 0.83 24.25 9.83
N VAL A 302 0.61 24.27 8.50
CA VAL A 302 1.22 25.26 7.58
C VAL A 302 0.83 26.69 7.96
N ARG A 303 -0.43 26.91 8.36
CA ARG A 303 -0.92 28.23 8.78
C ARG A 303 -0.24 28.73 10.05
N LYS A 304 0.15 27.83 10.96
CA LYS A 304 0.86 28.17 12.22
C LYS A 304 2.35 28.45 11.99
N CYS A 305 3.01 27.82 11.02
CA CYS A 305 4.41 28.12 10.69
C CYS A 305 4.59 29.49 10.02
N HIS A 306 3.56 30.03 9.34
CA HIS A 306 3.60 31.38 8.75
C HIS A 306 3.38 32.52 9.75
N SER A 307 3.00 32.22 11.00
CA SER A 307 2.78 33.24 12.04
C SER A 307 4.01 33.52 12.92
N TRP A 308 5.18 33.00 12.53
CA TRP A 308 6.49 33.14 13.18
C TRP A 308 7.44 33.86 12.23
#